data_AF-A0A2W7I676-F1
#
_entry.id   AF-A0A2W7I676-F1
#
_cell.length_a   1.000
_cell.length_b   1.000
_cell.length_c   1.000
_cell.angle_alpha   90.00
_cell.angle_beta   90.00
_cell.angle_gamma   90.00
#
_symmetry.space_group_name_H-M   'P 1'
#
loop_
_entity.id
_entity.type
_entity.pdbx_description
1 polymer ?
#
loop_
_entity_poly.entity_id
_entity_poly.type
_entity_poly.pdbx_seq_one_letter_code
_entity_poly.pdbx_strand_id
1 'polypeptide(L)'
;MGKFVPILLLIIWFTTCKHWWYHVILIPIGMYLFQLVSVINDDITYFDVVEIWFLIPIMAVIVPVVYLIRAKLFASIHRNDLDDIEEELLKQKGFFGQIKDLF
;
A
#
# COMPACT_ATOMS: atom_id res chain seq x y z
N MET A 1 5.48 8.79 -23.12
CA MET A 1 4.09 8.58 -22.66
C MET A 1 3.74 7.11 -22.33
N GLY A 2 4.32 6.08 -22.96
CA GLY A 2 3.97 4.67 -22.68
C GLY A 2 4.46 4.06 -21.34
N LYS A 3 5.29 4.74 -20.55
CA LYS A 3 5.87 4.21 -19.30
C LYS A 3 4.98 4.43 -18.06
N PHE A 4 4.00 5.34 -18.12
CA PHE A 4 3.11 5.64 -17.00
C PHE A 4 1.97 4.64 -16.84
N VAL A 5 1.48 4.08 -17.95
CA VAL A 5 0.40 3.09 -17.96
C VAL A 5 0.73 1.84 -17.13
N PRO A 6 1.89 1.19 -17.30
CA PRO A 6 2.25 0.03 -16.46
C PRO A 6 2.36 0.36 -14.97
N ILE A 7 2.88 1.55 -14.61
CA ILE A 7 2.97 1.97 -13.19
C ILE A 7 1.58 2.07 -12.57
N LEU A 8 0.64 2.74 -13.26
CA LEU A 8 -0.73 2.90 -12.76
C LEU A 8 -1.43 1.54 -12.60
N LEU A 9 -1.26 0.64 -13.56
CA LEU A 9 -1.86 -0.69 -13.52
C LEU A 9 -1.28 -1.52 -12.37
N LEU A 10 0.03 -1.47 -12.14
CA LEU A 10 0.69 -2.15 -11.02
C LEU A 10 0.29 -1.57 -9.66
N ILE A 11 0.10 -0.25 -9.55
CA ILE A 11 -0.39 0.39 -8.32
C ILE A 11 -1.81 -0.09 -7.99
N ILE A 12 -2.72 -0.06 -8.96
CA ILE A 12 -4.10 -0.55 -8.78
C ILE A 12 -4.09 -2.04 -8.41
N TRP A 13 -3.23 -2.82 -9.05
CA TRP A 13 -3.13 -4.25 -8.78
C TRP A 13 -2.57 -4.51 -7.38
N PHE A 14 -1.53 -3.78 -6.97
CA PHE A 14 -0.95 -3.85 -5.63
C PHE A 14 -1.98 -3.51 -4.54
N THR A 15 -2.82 -2.48 -4.74
CA THR A 15 -3.86 -2.11 -3.77
C THR A 15 -5.02 -3.09 -3.73
N THR A 16 -5.33 -3.77 -4.84
CA THR A 16 -6.46 -4.70 -4.94
C THR A 16 -6.09 -6.13 -4.54
N CYS A 17 -4.82 -6.51 -4.63
CA CYS A 17 -4.35 -7.85 -4.28
C CYS A 17 -4.41 -8.12 -2.76
N LYS A 18 -5.22 -9.12 -2.36
CA LYS A 18 -5.31 -9.61 -0.97
C LYS A 18 -4.31 -10.73 -0.62
N HIS A 19 -3.64 -11.31 -1.61
CA HIS A 19 -2.74 -12.44 -1.41
C HIS A 19 -1.37 -12.00 -0.90
N TRP A 20 -0.73 -12.84 -0.09
CA TRP A 20 0.63 -12.64 0.44
C TRP A 20 1.72 -12.37 -0.62
N TRP A 21 1.55 -12.84 -1.86
CA TRP A 21 2.51 -12.65 -2.96
C TRP A 21 2.53 -11.23 -3.55
N TYR A 22 1.65 -10.33 -3.10
CA TYR A 22 1.61 -8.95 -3.55
C TYR A 22 2.94 -8.20 -3.36
N HIS A 23 3.80 -8.65 -2.46
CA HIS A 23 5.16 -8.12 -2.28
C HIS A 23 6.01 -8.20 -3.55
N VAL A 24 5.79 -9.21 -4.40
CA VAL A 24 6.53 -9.37 -5.67
C VAL A 24 6.20 -8.24 -6.66
N ILE A 25 5.00 -7.65 -6.57
CA ILE A 25 4.56 -6.53 -7.42
C ILE A 25 5.36 -5.24 -7.09
N LEU A 26 5.95 -5.15 -5.89
CA LEU A 26 6.79 -4.02 -5.50
C LEU A 26 8.08 -3.94 -6.32
N ILE A 27 8.60 -5.08 -6.79
CA ILE A 27 9.80 -5.18 -7.62
C ILE A 27 9.62 -4.46 -8.98
N PRO A 28 8.61 -4.80 -9.81
CA PRO A 28 8.37 -4.10 -11.07
C PRO A 28 7.93 -2.64 -10.85
N ILE A 29 7.21 -2.31 -9.76
CA ILE A 29 6.92 -0.90 -9.42
C ILE A 29 8.23 -0.13 -9.20
N GLY A 30 9.16 -0.68 -8.41
CA GLY A 30 10.48 -0.10 -8.19
C GLY A 30 11.29 0.03 -9.48
N MET A 31 11.23 -0.99 -10.34
CA MET A 31 11.92 -0.99 -11.65
C MET A 31 11.40 0.12 -12.57
N TYR A 32 10.09 0.32 -12.67
CA TYR A 32 9.53 1.38 -13.49
C TYR A 32 9.76 2.78 -12.88
N LEU A 33 9.76 2.90 -11.55
CA LEU A 33 10.14 4.14 -10.86
C LEU A 33 11.61 4.48 -11.12
N PHE A 34 12.50 3.49 -11.09
CA PHE A 34 13.90 3.67 -11.47
C PHE A 34 14.04 4.19 -12.90
N GLN A 35 13.37 3.54 -13.85
CA GLN A 35 13.36 3.98 -15.24
C GLN A 35 12.80 5.39 -15.44
N LEU A 36 11.95 5.86 -14.53
CA LEU A 36 11.39 7.22 -14.57
C LEU A 36 12.40 8.24 -14.02
N VAL A 37 13.05 7.95 -12.90
CA VAL A 37 14.11 8.79 -12.31
C VAL A 37 15.29 8.91 -13.26
N SER A 38 15.69 7.80 -13.88
CA SER A 38 16.79 7.76 -14.86
C SER A 38 16.52 8.68 -16.06
N VAL A 39 15.29 8.69 -16.59
CA VAL A 39 14.87 9.60 -17.67
C VAL A 39 14.83 11.06 -17.24
N ILE A 40 14.61 11.36 -15.96
CA ILE A 40 14.69 12.73 -15.44
C ILE A 40 16.16 13.17 -15.28
N ASN A 41 17.05 12.23 -14.99
CA ASN A 41 18.49 12.45 -14.85
C ASN A 41 19.28 12.29 -16.16
N ASP A 42 18.62 12.03 -17.30
CA ASP A 42 19.24 11.80 -18.62
C ASP A 42 20.13 12.97 -19.09
N ASP A 43 19.99 14.16 -18.49
CA ASP A 43 20.90 15.30 -18.71
C ASP A 43 22.33 15.06 -18.17
N ILE A 44 22.56 14.00 -17.38
CA ILE A 44 23.86 13.62 -16.80
C ILE A 44 24.39 12.38 -17.54
N THR A 45 24.94 12.61 -18.73
CA THR A 45 25.12 11.64 -19.83
C THR A 45 25.99 10.39 -19.55
N TYR A 46 26.69 10.24 -18.42
CA TYR A 46 27.66 9.13 -18.24
C TYR A 46 27.97 8.73 -16.79
N PHE A 47 27.06 8.08 -16.06
CA PHE A 47 27.45 7.40 -14.80
C PHE A 47 26.58 6.18 -14.43
N ASP A 48 26.54 5.14 -15.29
CA ASP A 48 25.84 3.86 -15.03
C ASP A 48 26.19 3.22 -13.66
N VAL A 49 27.42 3.40 -13.16
CA VAL A 49 27.87 2.80 -11.90
C VAL A 49 27.47 3.64 -10.67
N VAL A 50 27.40 4.97 -10.81
CA VAL A 50 27.11 5.87 -9.69
C VAL A 50 25.60 5.97 -9.46
N GLU A 51 24.79 5.83 -10.52
CA GLU A 51 23.34 5.87 -10.45
C GLU A 51 22.76 4.77 -9.54
N ILE A 52 23.33 3.55 -9.58
CA ILE A 52 22.93 2.45 -8.69
C ILE A 52 23.11 2.83 -7.20
N TRP A 53 24.17 3.56 -6.86
CA TRP A 53 24.41 4.00 -5.48
C TRP A 53 23.42 5.08 -5.03
N PHE A 54 22.96 5.94 -5.93
CA PHE A 54 21.85 6.86 -5.68
C PHE A 54 20.49 6.15 -5.63
N LEU A 55 20.35 5.02 -6.32
CA LEU A 55 19.11 4.26 -6.36
C LEU A 55 18.80 3.56 -5.03
N ILE A 56 19.80 2.94 -4.41
CA ILE A 56 19.64 2.21 -3.14
C ILE A 56 18.93 3.04 -2.05
N PRO A 57 19.34 4.28 -1.74
CA PRO A 57 18.65 5.09 -0.73
C PRO A 57 17.24 5.51 -1.18
N ILE A 58 17.01 5.75 -2.46
CA ILE A 58 15.67 6.05 -2.99
C ILE A 58 14.74 4.85 -2.78
N MET A 59 15.20 3.64 -3.11
CA MET A 59 14.46 2.41 -2.89
C MET A 59 14.19 2.15 -1.40
N ALA A 60 15.16 2.46 -0.53
CA ALA A 60 14.99 2.37 0.92
C ALA A 60 13.90 3.29 1.47
N VAL A 61 13.56 4.39 0.78
CA VAL A 61 12.47 5.31 1.13
C VAL A 61 11.15 4.92 0.45
N ILE A 62 11.18 4.52 -0.83
CA ILE A 62 9.97 4.17 -1.58
C ILE A 62 9.29 2.92 -0.99
N VAL A 63 10.07 1.91 -0.61
CA VAL A 63 9.53 0.68 -0.02
C VAL A 63 8.66 0.97 1.22
N PRO A 64 9.13 1.66 2.28
CA PRO A 64 8.30 1.95 3.44
C PRO A 64 7.12 2.88 3.10
N VAL A 65 7.29 3.85 2.19
CA VAL A 65 6.18 4.73 1.78
C VAL A 65 5.03 3.93 1.15
N VAL A 66 5.33 3.01 0.24
CA VAL A 66 4.31 2.16 -0.39
C VAL A 66 3.63 1.25 0.65
N TYR A 67 4.38 0.75 1.65
CA TYR A 67 3.82 0.00 2.76
C TYR A 67 2.87 0.83 3.62
N LEU A 68 3.22 2.08 3.92
CA LEU A 68 2.36 3.00 4.69
C LEU A 68 1.06 3.31 3.94
N ILE A 69 1.11 3.51 2.62
CA ILE A 69 -0.09 3.72 1.79
C ILE A 69 -1.03 2.51 1.90
N ARG A 70 -0.50 1.29 1.81
CA ARG A 70 -1.29 0.07 2.00
C ARG A 70 -1.87 -0.01 3.41
N ALA A 71 -1.07 0.23 4.44
CA ALA A 71 -1.53 0.17 5.83
C ALA A 71 -2.68 1.16 6.07
N LYS A 72 -2.56 2.39 5.56
CA LYS A 72 -3.60 3.41 5.64
C LYS A 72 -4.86 3.02 4.88
N LEU A 73 -4.72 2.44 3.69
CA LEU A 73 -5.86 1.97 2.89
C LEU A 73 -6.59 0.80 3.57
N PHE A 74 -5.84 -0.17 4.10
CA PHE A 74 -6.40 -1.32 4.81
C PHE A 74 -7.10 -0.90 6.11
N ALA A 75 -6.47 0.00 6.88
CA ALA A 75 -7.08 0.58 8.06
C ALA A 75 -8.36 1.35 7.71
N SER A 76 -8.37 2.11 6.62
CA SER A 76 -9.57 2.84 6.17
C SER A 76 -10.71 1.92 5.74
N ILE A 77 -10.41 0.75 5.18
CA ILE A 77 -11.44 -0.23 4.77
C ILE A 77 -11.97 -1.00 5.97
N HIS A 78 -11.10 -1.42 6.91
CA HIS A 78 -11.51 -2.21 8.08
C HIS A 78 -12.10 -1.37 9.20
N ARG A 79 -11.90 -0.04 9.20
CA ARG A 79 -12.48 0.85 10.21
C ARG A 79 -14.00 0.72 10.27
N ASN A 80 -14.66 0.66 9.11
CA ASN A 80 -16.12 0.52 9.05
C ASN A 80 -16.58 -0.83 9.64
N ASP A 81 -15.85 -1.91 9.35
CA ASP A 81 -16.15 -3.26 9.87
C ASP A 81 -15.96 -3.35 11.40
N LEU A 82 -14.95 -2.66 11.93
CA LEU A 82 -14.72 -2.56 13.37
C LEU A 82 -15.80 -1.74 14.08
N ASP A 83 -16.23 -0.63 13.47
CA ASP A 83 -17.32 0.21 13.99
C ASP A 83 -18.64 -0.60 14.02
N ASP A 84 -18.93 -1.39 12.97
CA ASP A 84 -20.11 -2.26 12.90
C ASP A 84 -20.09 -3.37 13.99
N ILE A 85 -18.92 -4.00 14.22
CA ILE A 85 -18.75 -5.00 15.29
C ILE A 85 -18.94 -4.37 16.68
N GLU A 86 -18.46 -3.14 16.89
CA GLU A 86 -18.64 -2.44 18.16
C GLU A 86 -20.12 -2.13 18.43
N GLU A 87 -20.87 -1.72 17.41
CA GLU A 87 -22.33 -1.53 17.50
C GLU A 87 -23.06 -2.85 17.84
N GLU A 88 -22.69 -3.97 17.21
CA GLU A 88 -23.27 -5.27 17.52
C GLU A 88 -23.00 -5.72 18.96
N LEU A 89 -21.78 -5.52 19.47
CA LEU A 89 -21.40 -5.85 20.84
C LEU A 89 -22.14 -4.99 21.87
N LEU A 90 -22.33 -3.70 21.59
CA LEU A 90 -23.13 -2.81 22.44
C LEU A 90 -24.60 -3.24 22.49
N LYS A 91 -25.17 -3.61 21.33
CA LYS A 91 -26.55 -4.13 21.23
C LYS A 91 -26.73 -5.46 21.97
N GLN A 92 -25.77 -6.37 21.85
CA GLN A 92 -25.80 -7.66 22.55
C GLN A 92 -25.74 -7.47 24.07
N LYS A 93 -24.89 -6.56 24.57
CA LYS A 93 -24.86 -6.22 26.00
C LYS A 93 -26.20 -5.68 26.49
N GLY A 94 -26.87 -4.83 25.71
CA GLY A 94 -28.21 -4.33 26.03
C GLY A 94 -29.25 -5.47 26.12
N PHE A 95 -29.19 -6.43 25.20
CA PHE A 95 -30.09 -7.58 25.17
C PHE A 95 -29.86 -8.53 26.36
N PHE A 96 -28.60 -8.79 26.73
CA PHE A 96 -28.28 -9.56 27.94
C PHE A 96 -28.69 -8.83 29.23
N GLY A 97 -28.65 -7.50 29.24
CA GLY A 97 -29.18 -6.69 30.34
C GLY A 97 -30.69 -6.89 30.51
N GLN A 98 -31.45 -6.77 29.42
CA GLN A 98 -32.91 -6.94 29.44
C GLN A 98 -33.35 -8.36 29.85
N ILE A 99 -32.60 -9.40 29.46
CA ILE A 99 -32.88 -10.77 29.88
C ILE A 99 -32.63 -10.97 31.38
N LYS A 100 -31.57 -10.35 31.93
CA LYS A 100 -31.28 -10.41 33.38
C LYS A 100 -32.30 -9.65 34.23
N ASP A 101 -32.93 -8.61 33.70
CA ASP A 101 -33.97 -7.88 34.43
C ASP A 101 -35.32 -8.63 34.45
N LEU A 102 -35.51 -9.61 33.55
CA LEU A 102 -36.75 -10.37 33.41
C LEU A 102 -36.79 -11.70 34.20
N PHE A 103 -35.64 -12.19 34.67
CA PHE A 103 -35.47 -13.47 35.36
C PHE A 103 -34.78 -13.27 36.72
#